data_AF-A0A060CEX5-F1
#
_entry.id   AF-A0A060CEX5-F1
#
_cell.length_a   1.000
_cell.length_b   1.000
_cell.length_c   1.000
_cell.angle_alpha   90.00
_cell.angle_beta   90.00
_cell.angle_gamma   90.00
#
_symmetry.space_group_name_H-M   'P 1'
#
loop_
_entity.id
_entity.type
_entity.pdbx_description
1 polymer ?
#
loop_
_entity_poly.entity_id
_entity_poly.type
_entity_poly.pdbx_seq_one_letter_code
_entity_poly.pdbx_strand_id
1 'polypeptide(L)'
;LQQLSDLGRPDLTSTYTKILIWKQIQFSRVVYLDSDILPVVPIDALFEIELSHELPIAASPDAGWPDIFNSGVFVTEPSESIFEELFATIQNEESPSFDGGDQGLLNEYFLGKWGKIAFSLLTLLQLQVINMFQLLEFFKDIK
;
A
#
# COMPACT_ATOMS: atom_id res chain seq x y z
N LEU A 1 16.89 -1.28 3.94
CA LEU A 1 17.60 -0.01 3.61
C LEU A 1 18.89 -0.26 2.85
N GLN A 2 19.86 -1.02 3.38
CA GLN A 2 21.12 -1.37 2.67
C GLN A 2 20.88 -1.95 1.26
N GLN A 3 19.93 -2.87 1.10
CA GLN A 3 19.61 -3.46 -0.21
C GLN A 3 18.91 -2.48 -1.18
N LEU A 4 18.18 -1.48 -0.67
CA LEU A 4 17.61 -0.43 -1.52
C LEU A 4 18.68 0.60 -1.92
N SER A 5 19.68 0.85 -1.05
CA SER A 5 20.85 1.63 -1.45
C SER A 5 21.69 0.94 -2.53
N ASP A 6 21.57 -0.39 -2.65
CA ASP A 6 22.22 -1.18 -3.71
C ASP A 6 21.47 -1.10 -5.06
N LEU A 7 20.34 -0.39 -5.15
CA LEU A 7 19.65 -0.12 -6.42
C LEU A 7 20.50 0.70 -7.41
N GLY A 8 21.60 1.32 -6.96
CA GLY A 8 22.38 2.27 -7.77
C GLY A 8 21.61 3.56 -8.11
N ARG A 9 20.39 3.70 -7.57
CA ARG A 9 19.44 4.80 -7.76
C ARG A 9 18.97 5.32 -6.39
N PRO A 10 19.83 6.07 -5.68
CA PRO A 10 19.51 6.59 -4.35
C PRO A 10 18.29 7.52 -4.37
N ASP A 11 17.98 8.12 -5.52
CA ASP A 11 16.78 8.91 -5.78
C ASP A 11 15.48 8.12 -5.64
N LEU A 12 15.52 6.80 -5.87
CA LEU A 12 14.33 5.92 -5.83
C LEU A 12 14.17 5.19 -4.49
N THR A 13 15.11 5.36 -3.57
CA THR A 13 15.10 4.64 -2.29
C THR A 13 13.89 5.01 -1.44
N SER A 14 13.54 6.30 -1.34
CA SER A 14 12.34 6.74 -0.63
C SER A 14 11.06 6.30 -1.33
N THR A 15 11.06 6.32 -2.67
CA THR A 15 9.90 5.97 -3.51
C THR A 15 9.46 4.52 -3.34
N TYR A 16 10.41 3.59 -3.32
CA TYR A 16 10.10 2.16 -3.31
C TYR A 16 10.34 1.47 -1.98
N THR A 17 10.54 2.21 -0.88
CA THR A 17 10.66 1.58 0.45
C THR A 17 9.42 0.75 0.81
N LYS A 18 8.24 1.09 0.25
CA LYS A 18 6.98 0.34 0.43
C LYS A 18 7.10 -1.15 0.08
N ILE A 19 7.95 -1.55 -0.87
CA ILE A 19 8.06 -2.99 -1.23
C ILE A 19 8.64 -3.86 -0.10
N LEU A 20 9.28 -3.25 0.92
CA LEU A 20 9.78 -3.99 2.08
C LEU A 20 8.67 -4.65 2.92
N ILE A 21 7.40 -4.30 2.68
CA ILE A 21 6.24 -4.97 3.26
C ILE A 21 6.28 -6.48 2.97
N TRP A 22 6.64 -6.87 1.76
CA TRP A 22 6.70 -8.29 1.39
C TRP A 22 7.86 -9.05 2.03
N LYS A 23 8.84 -8.35 2.62
CA LYS A 23 9.90 -8.98 3.44
C LYS A 23 9.50 -9.24 4.88
N GLN A 24 8.31 -8.80 5.33
CA GLN A 24 7.88 -8.96 6.72
C GLN A 24 7.37 -10.39 7.01
N ILE A 25 8.17 -11.40 6.66
CA ILE A 25 7.83 -12.83 6.73
C ILE A 25 7.53 -13.35 8.15
N GLN A 26 7.82 -12.55 9.18
CA GLN A 26 7.40 -12.83 10.55
C GLN A 26 5.88 -12.72 10.75
N PHE A 27 5.15 -12.14 9.79
CA PHE A 27 3.70 -12.03 9.82
C PHE A 27 3.08 -12.91 8.75
N SER A 28 1.95 -13.54 9.07
CA SER A 28 1.13 -14.28 8.09
C SER A 28 0.29 -13.36 7.21
N ARG A 29 0.04 -12.12 7.68
CA ARG A 29 -0.79 -11.12 7.00
C ARG A 29 -0.37 -9.73 7.42
N VAL A 30 -0.40 -8.80 6.49
CA VAL A 30 -0.12 -7.38 6.73
C VAL A 30 -1.28 -6.56 6.18
N VAL A 31 -1.82 -5.69 7.03
CA VAL A 31 -2.63 -4.54 6.61
C VAL A 31 -1.68 -3.34 6.60
N TYR A 32 -1.42 -2.79 5.42
CA TYR A 32 -0.60 -1.62 5.26
C TYR A 32 -1.46 -0.36 5.25
N LEU A 33 -0.96 0.71 5.88
CA LEU A 33 -1.55 2.04 5.89
C LEU A 33 -0.42 3.06 5.65
N ASP A 34 -0.60 3.96 4.69
CA ASP A 34 0.27 5.13 4.55
C ASP A 34 0.21 5.98 5.82
N SER A 35 1.28 6.73 6.09
CA SER A 35 1.42 7.51 7.33
C SER A 35 0.43 8.67 7.44
N ASP A 36 -0.24 9.02 6.35
CA ASP A 36 -1.29 10.05 6.29
C ASP A 36 -2.71 9.45 6.40
N ILE A 37 -2.84 8.14 6.62
CA ILE A 37 -4.13 7.49 6.89
C ILE A 37 -4.41 7.47 8.40
N LEU A 38 -5.60 7.93 8.78
CA LEU A 38 -6.12 7.83 10.14
C LEU A 38 -7.36 6.92 10.17
N PRO A 39 -7.25 5.73 10.76
CA PRO A 39 -8.40 4.89 11.04
C PRO A 39 -9.36 5.58 12.02
N VAL A 40 -10.60 5.85 11.59
CA VAL A 40 -11.67 6.42 12.43
C VAL A 40 -12.64 5.36 12.96
N VAL A 41 -12.47 4.12 12.53
CA VAL A 41 -13.23 2.93 12.96
C VAL A 41 -12.26 1.75 13.13
N PRO A 42 -12.63 0.70 13.90
CA PRO A 42 -11.84 -0.53 13.96
C PRO A 42 -11.65 -1.13 12.58
N ILE A 43 -10.42 -1.53 12.26
CA ILE A 43 -10.02 -2.07 10.96
C ILE A 43 -9.74 -3.59 11.00
N ASP A 44 -10.09 -4.27 12.10
CA ASP A 44 -9.83 -5.70 12.28
C ASP A 44 -10.43 -6.54 11.15
N ALA A 45 -11.57 -6.11 10.60
CA ALA A 45 -12.20 -6.76 9.46
C ALA A 45 -11.32 -6.82 8.19
N LEU A 46 -10.31 -5.96 8.07
CA LEU A 46 -9.33 -6.04 6.97
C LEU A 46 -8.48 -7.31 7.06
N PHE A 47 -8.23 -7.82 8.27
CA PHE A 47 -7.50 -9.08 8.45
C PHE A 47 -8.33 -10.30 8.08
N GLU A 48 -9.65 -10.18 7.92
CA GLU A 48 -10.54 -11.28 7.52
C GLU A 48 -10.72 -11.38 6.00
N ILE A 49 -10.12 -10.45 5.23
CA ILE A 49 -10.19 -10.48 3.77
C ILE A 49 -9.48 -11.74 3.25
N GLU A 50 -10.19 -12.50 2.43
CA GLU A 50 -9.64 -13.66 1.76
C GLU A 50 -8.66 -13.23 0.67
N LEU A 51 -7.42 -13.72 0.78
CA LEU A 51 -6.38 -13.58 -0.22
C LEU A 51 -6.09 -14.94 -0.84
N SER A 52 -5.58 -14.92 -2.06
CA SER A 52 -5.21 -16.14 -2.78
C SER A 52 -4.03 -15.87 -3.69
N HIS A 53 -3.48 -16.92 -4.31
CA HIS A 53 -2.46 -16.75 -5.33
C HIS A 53 -2.97 -15.95 -6.56
N GLU A 54 -4.27 -15.99 -6.85
CA GLU A 54 -4.88 -15.22 -7.94
C GLU A 54 -5.11 -13.76 -7.54
N LEU A 55 -5.36 -13.51 -6.24
CA LEU A 55 -5.60 -12.19 -5.65
C LEU A 55 -4.68 -11.98 -4.43
N PRO A 56 -3.36 -11.82 -4.65
CA PRO A 56 -2.35 -11.71 -3.58
C PRO A 56 -2.44 -10.41 -2.76
N ILE A 57 -3.19 -9.43 -3.25
CA ILE A 57 -3.41 -8.14 -2.62
C ILE A 57 -4.89 -7.76 -2.71
N ALA A 58 -5.40 -7.09 -1.68
CA ALA A 58 -6.72 -6.46 -1.72
C ALA A 58 -6.62 -5.00 -1.28
N ALA A 59 -7.32 -4.10 -1.98
CA ALA A 59 -7.24 -2.65 -1.75
C ALA A 59 -8.53 -1.94 -2.18
N SER A 60 -8.67 -0.64 -1.84
CA SER A 60 -9.74 0.18 -2.43
C SER A 60 -9.44 0.45 -3.90
N PRO A 61 -10.46 0.52 -4.77
CA PRO A 61 -10.33 1.27 -6.02
C PRO A 61 -9.86 2.71 -5.75
N ASP A 62 -9.00 3.23 -6.62
CA ASP A 62 -8.63 4.65 -6.61
C ASP A 62 -9.84 5.54 -6.97
N ALA A 63 -9.93 6.72 -6.36
CA ALA A 63 -11.05 7.62 -6.53
C ALA A 63 -11.06 8.32 -7.91
N GLY A 64 -9.87 8.58 -8.47
CA GLY A 64 -9.71 9.21 -9.78
C GLY A 64 -9.78 8.21 -10.94
N TRP A 65 -9.26 6.99 -10.73
CA TRP A 65 -9.22 5.94 -11.74
C TRP A 65 -9.60 4.56 -11.14
N PRO A 66 -10.88 4.16 -11.15
CA PRO A 66 -11.36 2.99 -10.39
C PRO A 66 -10.93 1.63 -10.94
N ASP A 67 -10.26 1.58 -12.08
CA ASP A 67 -9.66 0.36 -12.63
C ASP A 67 -8.32 0.00 -11.99
N ILE A 68 -7.69 0.94 -11.28
CA ILE A 68 -6.51 0.73 -10.44
C ILE A 68 -6.91 0.82 -8.96
N PHE A 69 -6.08 0.28 -8.08
CA PHE A 69 -6.27 0.44 -6.64
C PHE A 69 -5.45 1.58 -6.07
N ASN A 70 -5.95 2.19 -5.01
CA ASN A 70 -5.20 3.13 -4.19
C ASN A 70 -4.20 2.36 -3.30
N SER A 71 -2.92 2.70 -3.38
CA SER A 71 -1.87 1.97 -2.65
C SER A 71 -1.66 2.44 -1.21
N GLY A 72 -2.49 3.37 -0.73
CA GLY A 72 -2.38 3.93 0.62
C GLY A 72 -2.97 3.02 1.69
N VAL A 73 -3.88 2.12 1.33
CA VAL A 73 -4.34 1.05 2.23
C VAL A 73 -4.56 -0.24 1.45
N PHE A 74 -3.92 -1.31 1.89
CA PHE A 74 -4.11 -2.64 1.31
C PHE A 74 -3.83 -3.75 2.30
N VAL A 75 -4.29 -4.95 1.97
CA VAL A 75 -4.04 -6.19 2.69
C VAL A 75 -3.28 -7.14 1.78
N THR A 76 -2.23 -7.77 2.30
CA THR A 76 -1.44 -8.76 1.56
C THR A 76 -0.84 -9.80 2.51
N GLU A 77 -0.31 -10.88 1.95
CA GLU A 77 0.53 -11.85 2.66
C GLU A 77 2.00 -11.58 2.29
N PRO A 78 2.90 -11.43 3.27
CA PRO A 78 4.33 -11.28 2.98
C PRO A 78 4.87 -12.45 2.15
N SER A 79 5.73 -12.15 1.18
CA SER A 79 6.29 -13.13 0.24
C SER A 79 7.65 -12.66 -0.27
N GLU A 80 8.71 -13.41 0.04
CA GLU A 80 10.05 -13.08 -0.47
C GLU A 80 10.09 -13.09 -2.00
N SER A 81 9.37 -14.00 -2.66
CA SER A 81 9.28 -14.04 -4.13
C SER A 81 8.71 -12.75 -4.70
N ILE A 82 7.62 -12.24 -4.13
CA ILE A 82 7.02 -10.97 -4.57
C ILE A 82 7.99 -9.81 -4.37
N PHE A 83 8.68 -9.78 -3.22
CA PHE A 83 9.71 -8.76 -2.97
C PHE A 83 10.83 -8.81 -4.02
N GLU A 84 11.37 -9.99 -4.30
CA GLU A 84 12.46 -10.18 -5.27
C GLU A 84 12.04 -9.79 -6.68
N GLU A 85 10.82 -10.13 -7.09
CA GLU A 85 10.27 -9.76 -8.40
C GLU A 85 10.07 -8.24 -8.52
N LEU A 86 9.43 -7.60 -7.53
CA LEU A 86 9.27 -6.13 -7.50
C LEU A 86 10.64 -5.43 -7.51
N PHE A 87 11.58 -5.92 -6.71
CA PHE A 87 12.93 -5.36 -6.66
C PHE A 87 13.67 -5.51 -8.00
N ALA A 88 13.52 -6.66 -8.68
CA ALA A 88 14.07 -6.87 -10.01
C ALA A 88 13.43 -5.95 -11.06
N THR A 89 12.12 -5.72 -11.02
CA THR A 89 11.43 -4.74 -11.88
C THR A 89 12.01 -3.35 -11.70
N ILE A 90 12.17 -2.88 -10.46
CA ILE A 90 12.76 -1.56 -10.17
C ILE A 90 14.20 -1.44 -10.70
N GLN A 91 14.99 -2.52 -10.61
CA GLN A 91 16.39 -2.50 -11.06
C GLN A 91 16.56 -2.54 -12.58
N ASN A 92 15.72 -3.32 -13.26
CA ASN A 92 15.96 -3.70 -14.65
C ASN A 92 15.11 -2.90 -15.66
N GLU A 93 14.03 -2.27 -15.22
CA GLU A 93 13.14 -1.53 -16.11
C GLU A 93 13.46 -0.02 -16.08
N GLU A 94 13.46 0.61 -17.26
CA GLU A 94 13.67 2.07 -17.37
C GLU A 94 12.48 2.86 -16.78
N SER A 95 11.28 2.29 -16.82
CA SER A 95 10.03 2.89 -16.36
C SER A 95 9.19 1.86 -15.59
N PRO A 96 9.59 1.50 -14.35
CA PRO A 96 8.93 0.44 -13.56
C PRO A 96 7.60 0.87 -12.92
N SER A 97 7.12 2.08 -13.22
CA SER A 97 5.90 2.64 -12.65
C SER A 97 5.36 3.74 -13.55
N PHE A 98 4.09 3.64 -13.97
CA PHE A 98 3.43 4.66 -14.79
C PHE A 98 3.32 6.04 -14.12
N ASP A 99 3.30 6.10 -12.77
CA ASP A 99 3.22 7.37 -12.02
C ASP A 99 4.56 7.78 -11.39
N GLY A 100 5.61 6.98 -11.61
CA GLY A 100 6.93 7.18 -11.01
C GLY A 100 6.98 6.90 -9.50
N GLY A 101 5.90 6.43 -8.92
CA GLY A 101 5.73 6.09 -7.52
C GLY A 101 5.48 4.60 -7.27
N ASP A 102 5.24 4.28 -6.02
CA ASP A 102 4.85 2.95 -5.57
C ASP A 102 3.45 2.54 -6.05
N GLN A 103 2.48 3.46 -6.11
CA GLN A 103 1.14 3.16 -6.59
C GLN A 103 1.16 2.64 -8.02
N GLY A 104 1.91 3.27 -8.93
CA GLY A 104 2.06 2.80 -10.30
C GLY A 104 2.74 1.45 -10.37
N LEU A 105 3.88 1.28 -9.69
CA LEU A 105 4.62 0.01 -9.62
C LEU A 105 3.72 -1.15 -9.17
N LEU A 106 2.98 -0.96 -8.07
CA LEU A 106 2.15 -2.01 -7.51
C LEU A 106 0.96 -2.33 -8.42
N ASN A 107 0.35 -1.33 -9.06
CA ASN A 107 -0.74 -1.57 -10.00
C ASN A 107 -0.28 -2.27 -11.29
N GLU A 108 0.93 -1.99 -11.77
CA GLU A 108 1.51 -2.71 -12.91
C GLU A 108 1.82 -4.17 -12.54
N TYR A 109 2.46 -4.40 -11.40
CA TYR A 109 2.82 -5.75 -10.95
C TYR A 109 1.59 -6.62 -10.64
N PHE A 110 0.57 -6.06 -9.98
CA PHE A 110 -0.67 -6.76 -9.62
C PHE A 110 -1.81 -6.55 -10.63
N LEU A 111 -1.49 -6.20 -11.88
CA LEU A 111 -2.51 -5.93 -12.90
C LEU A 111 -3.45 -7.13 -13.07
N GLY A 112 -4.74 -6.91 -12.80
CA GLY A 112 -5.78 -7.95 -12.85
C GLY A 112 -5.71 -9.00 -11.73
N LYS A 113 -4.81 -8.83 -10.75
CA LYS A 113 -4.54 -9.75 -9.63
C LYS A 113 -4.74 -9.04 -8.27
N TRP A 114 -5.85 -8.32 -8.11
CA TRP A 114 -6.16 -7.64 -6.86
C TRP A 114 -7.65 -7.74 -6.50
N GLY A 115 -7.93 -7.93 -5.22
CA GLY A 115 -9.27 -7.99 -4.66
C GLY A 115 -9.80 -6.61 -4.27
N LYS A 116 -11.09 -6.35 -4.48
CA LYS A 116 -11.71 -5.07 -4.13
C LYS A 116 -12.13 -5.05 -2.66
N ILE A 117 -11.65 -4.05 -1.92
CA ILE A 117 -12.12 -3.71 -0.57
C ILE A 117 -13.16 -2.60 -0.68
N ALA A 118 -14.21 -2.68 0.13
CA ALA A 118 -15.25 -1.66 0.17
C ALA A 118 -14.67 -0.29 0.61
N PHE A 119 -14.96 0.75 -0.17
CA PHE A 119 -14.52 2.13 0.09
C PHE A 119 -14.92 2.64 1.49
N SER A 120 -16.01 2.12 2.07
CA SER A 120 -16.47 2.46 3.42
C SER A 120 -15.52 2.03 4.54
N LEU A 121 -14.69 1.00 4.31
CA LEU A 121 -13.64 0.59 5.25
C LEU A 121 -12.42 1.53 5.18
N LEU A 122 -12.38 2.38 4.15
CA LEU A 122 -11.23 3.16 3.73
C LEU A 122 -11.59 4.65 3.61
N THR A 123 -12.71 5.09 4.23
CA THR A 123 -13.20 6.48 4.17
C THR A 123 -12.03 7.44 4.36
N LEU A 124 -11.68 8.07 3.25
CA LEU A 124 -10.41 8.73 3.03
C LEU A 124 -10.29 9.96 3.92
N LEU A 125 -9.26 9.98 4.75
CA LEU A 125 -8.56 11.21 5.12
C LEU A 125 -7.54 11.57 4.05
N GLN A 126 -7.94 11.63 2.77
CA GLN A 126 -7.04 12.12 1.73
C GLN A 126 -7.37 13.53 1.22
N LEU A 127 -8.52 14.13 1.51
CA LEU A 127 -8.78 15.55 1.20
C LEU A 127 -9.76 16.21 2.20
N GLN A 128 -9.21 17.09 3.05
CA GLN A 128 -9.79 18.32 3.64
C GLN A 128 -11.21 18.38 4.25
N VAL A 129 -12.01 17.31 4.31
CA VAL A 129 -13.43 17.38 4.71
C VAL A 129 -13.82 16.37 5.79
N ILE A 130 -12.93 16.12 6.75
CA ILE A 130 -13.40 15.81 8.11
C ILE A 130 -13.44 17.14 8.85
N ASN A 131 -14.61 17.45 9.41
CA ASN A 131 -14.83 18.57 10.30
C ASN A 131 -13.65 18.64 11.28
N MET A 132 -12.85 19.72 11.21
CA MET A 132 -11.65 19.97 12.02
C MET A 132 -11.83 19.61 13.50
N PHE A 133 -13.07 19.64 14.00
CA PHE A 133 -13.48 19.11 15.29
C PHE A 133 -13.05 17.67 15.60
N GLN A 134 -13.27 16.68 14.72
CA GLN A 134 -12.90 15.29 15.04
C GLN A 134 -11.39 15.08 15.06
N LEU A 135 -10.66 15.78 14.19
CA LEU A 135 -9.20 15.78 14.19
C LEU A 135 -8.65 16.40 15.48
N LEU A 136 -9.25 17.51 15.93
CA LEU A 136 -8.89 18.16 17.20
C LEU A 136 -9.19 17.27 18.41
N GLU A 137 -10.31 16.56 18.45
CA GLU A 137 -10.59 15.60 19.53
C GLU A 137 -9.55 14.47 19.56
N PHE A 138 -9.19 13.90 18.40
CA PHE A 138 -8.16 12.87 18.33
C PHE A 138 -6.80 13.34 18.88
N PHE A 139 -6.35 14.55 18.50
CA PHE A 139 -5.07 15.09 18.98
C PHE A 139 -5.10 15.62 20.42
N LYS A 140 -6.27 15.83 21.04
CA LYS A 140 -6.34 16.25 22.46
C LYS A 140 -5.84 15.18 23.42
N ASP A 141 -5.95 13.91 23.04
CA ASP A 141 -5.61 12.78 23.90
C ASP A 141 -4.18 12.27 23.72
N ILE A 142 -3.42 12.83 22.77
CA ILE A 142 -2.01 12.51 22.55
C ILE A 142 -1.15 13.52 23.33
N LYS A 143 -0.57 13.07 24.46
CA LYS A 143 0.37 13.83 25.29
C LYS A 143 1.82 13.69 24.84
#